data_AF-A0A518HAP6-F1
#
_entry.id   AF-A0A518HAP6-F1
#
_cell.length_a   1.000
_cell.length_b   1.000
_cell.length_c   1.000
_cell.angle_alpha   90.00
_cell.angle_beta   90.00
_cell.angle_gamma   90.00
#
_symmetry.space_group_name_H-M   'P 1'
#
loop_
_entity.id
_entity.type
_entity.pdbx_description
1 polymer ?
#
loop_
_entity_poly.entity_id
_entity_poly.type
_entity_poly.pdbx_seq_one_letter_code
_entity_poly.pdbx_strand_id
1 'polypeptide(L)'
;MAQKITPGLALRQLQQAQQAMKKVRKGLVQVREADPARRAELAQPVLQAGWEALTRTHRDLAEIPLASATEEVMLRQIAVQRYATALLVRLRRLVRNDPDALEGLDDDED
;
A
#
# COMPACT_ATOMS: atom_id res chain seq x y z
N MET A 1 -13.44 -10.02 24.46
CA MET A 1 -12.20 -9.37 24.97
C MET A 1 -11.39 -8.96 23.75
N ALA A 2 -11.09 -7.67 23.57
CA ALA A 2 -10.23 -7.25 22.47
C ALA A 2 -8.84 -7.89 22.63
N GLN A 3 -8.34 -8.53 21.57
CA GLN A 3 -7.03 -9.18 21.60
C GLN A 3 -5.97 -8.12 21.93
N LYS A 4 -5.18 -8.33 22.99
CA LYS A 4 -4.14 -7.38 23.40
C LYS A 4 -3.06 -7.37 22.32
N ILE A 5 -3.00 -6.30 21.51
CA ILE A 5 -1.96 -6.11 20.51
C ILE A 5 -0.64 -5.96 21.24
N THR A 6 0.31 -6.88 21.02
CA THR A 6 1.68 -6.79 21.52
C THR A 6 2.60 -6.13 20.47
N PRO A 7 3.79 -5.63 20.84
CA PRO A 7 4.73 -5.07 19.86
C PRO A 7 5.04 -6.03 18.70
N GLY A 8 5.30 -7.30 19.00
CA GLY A 8 5.57 -8.31 17.97
C GLY A 8 4.38 -8.58 17.04
N LEU A 9 3.14 -8.49 17.55
CA LEU A 9 1.95 -8.59 16.72
C LEU A 9 1.79 -7.34 15.84
N ALA A 10 2.02 -6.15 16.39
CA ALA A 10 1.99 -4.90 15.65
C ALA A 10 2.99 -4.90 14.48
N LEU A 11 4.23 -5.35 14.71
CA LEU A 11 5.25 -5.47 13.66
C LEU A 11 4.81 -6.39 12.52
N ARG A 12 4.22 -7.55 12.85
CA ARG A 12 3.68 -8.49 11.85
C ARG A 12 2.52 -7.89 11.07
N GLN A 13 1.59 -7.19 11.74
CA GLN A 13 0.47 -6.50 11.08
C GLN A 13 0.99 -5.45 10.10
N LEU A 14 1.93 -4.60 10.53
CA LEU A 14 2.56 -3.59 9.68
C LEU A 14 3.32 -4.21 8.50
N GLN A 15 3.98 -5.34 8.70
CA GLN A 15 4.63 -6.08 7.62
C GLN A 15 3.61 -6.60 6.60
N GLN A 16 2.51 -7.19 7.06
CA GLN A 16 1.44 -7.67 6.18
C GLN A 16 0.77 -6.53 5.41
N ALA A 17 0.53 -5.39 6.05
CA ALA A 17 -0.02 -4.19 5.43
C ALA A 17 0.89 -3.71 4.28
N GLN A 18 2.21 -3.61 4.52
CA GLN A 18 3.14 -3.25 3.45
C GLN A 18 3.14 -4.26 2.29
N GLN A 19 3.10 -5.56 2.59
CA GLN A 19 3.07 -6.60 1.55
C GLN A 19 1.80 -6.55 0.70
N ALA A 20 0.65 -6.25 1.30
CA ALA A 20 -0.60 -6.02 0.55
C ALA A 20 -0.44 -4.85 -0.42
N MET A 21 0.15 -3.74 0.01
CA MET A 21 0.44 -2.60 -0.86
C MET A 21 1.48 -2.93 -1.96
N LYS A 22 2.50 -3.75 -1.65
CA LYS A 22 3.46 -4.24 -2.67
C LYS A 22 2.75 -4.99 -3.79
N LYS A 23 1.76 -5.83 -3.47
CA LYS A 23 0.95 -6.56 -4.46
C LYS A 23 0.16 -5.63 -5.38
N VAL A 24 -0.44 -4.58 -4.82
CA VAL A 24 -1.14 -3.55 -5.63
C VAL A 24 -0.17 -2.86 -6.59
N ARG A 25 1.05 -2.53 -6.13
CA ARG A 25 2.08 -1.96 -7.01
C ARG A 25 2.45 -2.87 -8.17
N LYS A 26 2.53 -4.19 -7.97
CA LYS A 26 2.71 -5.14 -9.07
C LYS A 26 1.54 -5.11 -10.05
N GLY A 27 0.31 -4.96 -9.57
CA GLY A 27 -0.86 -4.72 -10.42
C GLY A 27 -0.76 -3.43 -11.24
N LEU A 28 -0.24 -2.34 -10.65
CA LEU A 28 -0.02 -1.07 -11.36
C LEU A 28 1.01 -1.21 -12.49
N VAL A 29 2.07 -2.00 -12.26
CA VAL A 29 3.05 -2.34 -13.31
C VAL A 29 2.38 -3.09 -14.46
N GLN A 30 1.54 -4.08 -14.16
CA GLN A 30 0.77 -4.81 -15.19
C GLN A 30 -0.17 -3.89 -15.98
N VAL A 31 -0.82 -2.92 -15.32
CA VAL A 31 -1.67 -1.93 -16.00
C VAL A 31 -0.86 -1.03 -16.94
N ARG A 32 0.34 -0.61 -16.51
CA ARG A 32 1.26 0.17 -17.35
C ARG A 32 1.66 -0.61 -18.61
N GLU A 33 2.05 -1.86 -18.42
CA GLU A 33 2.58 -2.75 -19.47
C GLU A 33 1.49 -3.30 -20.39
N ALA A 34 0.22 -3.23 -19.99
CA ALA A 34 -0.88 -3.68 -20.82
C ALA A 34 -1.11 -2.79 -22.05
N ASP A 35 -1.55 -3.43 -23.14
CA ASP A 35 -2.02 -2.76 -24.34
C ASP A 35 -3.13 -1.75 -24.02
N PRO A 36 -3.26 -0.65 -24.78
CA PRO A 36 -4.25 0.39 -24.52
C PRO A 36 -5.69 -0.14 -24.38
N ALA A 37 -6.06 -1.16 -25.16
CA ALA A 37 -7.38 -1.79 -25.12
C ALA A 37 -7.68 -2.52 -23.80
N ARG A 38 -6.66 -3.12 -23.16
CA ARG A 38 -6.79 -3.86 -21.89
C ARG A 38 -6.50 -3.03 -20.65
N ARG A 39 -5.83 -1.89 -20.81
CA ARG A 39 -5.44 -1.01 -19.71
C ARG A 39 -6.64 -0.56 -18.88
N ALA A 40 -7.74 -0.16 -19.53
CA ALA A 40 -8.95 0.27 -18.85
C ALA A 40 -9.60 -0.85 -18.02
N GLU A 41 -9.59 -2.08 -18.54
CA GLU A 41 -10.14 -3.27 -17.87
C GLU A 41 -9.33 -3.64 -16.62
N LEU A 42 -8.01 -3.53 -16.69
CA LEU A 42 -7.10 -3.84 -15.56
C LEU A 42 -7.01 -2.70 -14.54
N ALA A 43 -7.19 -1.45 -14.97
CA ALA A 43 -7.07 -0.28 -14.10
C ALA A 43 -8.11 -0.30 -12.96
N GLN A 44 -9.36 -0.65 -13.27
CA GLN A 44 -10.44 -0.58 -12.30
C GLN A 44 -10.26 -1.56 -11.11
N PRO A 45 -9.94 -2.86 -11.33
CA PRO A 45 -9.63 -3.79 -10.24
C PRO A 45 -8.42 -3.36 -9.40
N VAL A 46 -7.37 -2.84 -10.05
CA VAL A 46 -6.16 -2.39 -9.34
C VAL A 46 -6.45 -1.14 -8.50
N LEU A 47 -7.28 -0.23 -9.00
CA LEU A 47 -7.73 0.94 -8.25
C LEU A 47 -8.52 0.53 -7.00
N GLN A 48 -9.46 -0.40 -7.15
CA GLN A 48 -10.26 -0.91 -6.03
C GLN A 48 -9.38 -1.60 -4.98
N ALA A 49 -8.51 -2.51 -5.40
CA ALA A 49 -7.59 -3.21 -4.51
C ALA A 49 -6.62 -2.24 -3.80
N GLY A 50 -6.15 -1.21 -4.51
CA GLY A 50 -5.31 -0.17 -3.94
C GLY A 50 -6.01 0.66 -2.88
N TRP A 51 -7.25 1.09 -3.14
CA TRP A 51 -8.04 1.84 -2.17
C TRP A 51 -8.36 1.02 -0.91
N GLU A 52 -8.70 -0.25 -1.08
CA GLU A 52 -8.92 -1.18 0.03
C GLU A 52 -7.65 -1.40 0.86
N ALA A 53 -6.51 -1.64 0.21
CA ALA A 53 -5.22 -1.81 0.87
C ALA A 53 -4.80 -0.57 1.69
N LEU A 54 -5.02 0.63 1.15
CA LEU A 54 -4.78 1.89 1.86
C LEU A 54 -5.71 2.01 3.08
N THR A 55 -7.00 1.77 2.89
CA THR A 55 -7.99 1.88 3.97
C THR A 55 -7.66 0.93 5.12
N ARG A 56 -7.34 -0.33 4.79
CA ARG A 56 -6.93 -1.33 5.78
C ARG A 56 -5.64 -0.93 6.48
N THR A 57 -4.64 -0.46 5.75
CA THR A 57 -3.34 -0.04 6.32
C THR A 57 -3.52 1.09 7.33
N HIS A 58 -4.33 2.11 7.03
CA HIS A 58 -4.58 3.21 7.97
C HIS A 58 -5.34 2.75 9.21
N ARG A 59 -6.24 1.77 9.07
CA ARG A 59 -6.91 1.14 10.22
C ARG A 59 -5.91 0.38 11.09
N ASP A 60 -5.12 -0.51 10.49
CA ASP A 60 -4.10 -1.30 11.19
C ASP A 60 -3.10 -0.38 11.93
N LEU A 61 -2.72 0.75 11.33
CA LEU A 61 -1.87 1.76 11.96
C LEU A 61 -2.53 2.41 13.19
N ALA A 62 -3.83 2.72 13.11
CA ALA A 62 -4.58 3.40 14.16
C ALA A 62 -4.96 2.47 15.33
N GLU A 63 -5.03 1.16 15.10
CA GLU A 63 -5.38 0.17 16.11
C GLU A 63 -4.23 -0.16 17.07
N ILE A 64 -2.97 0.20 16.73
CA ILE A 64 -1.81 -0.07 17.58
C ILE A 64 -1.87 0.79 18.85
N PRO A 65 -1.99 0.19 20.06
CA PRO A 65 -2.06 0.94 21.30
C PRO A 65 -0.69 1.50 21.70
N LEU A 66 -0.68 2.60 22.46
CA LEU A 66 0.55 3.23 22.96
C LEU A 66 1.47 2.25 23.71
N ALA A 67 0.89 1.31 24.46
CA ALA A 67 1.66 0.29 25.19
C ALA A 67 2.47 -0.66 24.28
N SER A 68 2.19 -0.69 22.98
CA SER A 68 2.88 -1.51 21.99
C SER A 68 3.72 -0.69 21.00
N ALA A 69 3.73 0.63 21.13
CA ALA A 69 4.50 1.54 20.29
C ALA A 69 5.96 1.64 20.77
N THR A 70 6.74 0.57 20.56
CA THR A 70 8.20 0.61 20.75
C THR A 70 8.87 1.40 19.62
N GLU A 71 10.14 1.76 19.77
CA GLU A 71 10.91 2.44 18.71
C GLU A 71 10.88 1.67 17.38
N GLU A 72 11.07 0.33 17.43
CA GLU A 72 11.00 -0.52 16.25
C GLU A 72 9.62 -0.47 15.56
N VAL A 73 8.54 -0.48 16.36
CA VAL A 73 7.18 -0.34 15.84
C VAL A 73 6.99 1.03 15.19
N MET A 74 7.45 2.11 15.83
CA MET A 74 7.36 3.46 15.27
C MET A 74 8.14 3.59 13.95
N LEU A 75 9.38 3.08 13.89
CA LEU A 75 10.18 3.05 12.67
C LEU A 75 9.45 2.29 11.55
N ARG A 76 8.83 1.15 11.88
CA ARG A 76 8.05 0.37 10.94
C ARG A 76 6.79 1.12 10.48
N GLN A 77 6.08 1.81 11.38
CA GLN A 77 4.92 2.63 11.03
C GLN A 77 5.30 3.74 10.04
N ILE A 78 6.43 4.43 10.26
CA ILE A 78 6.94 5.47 9.34
C ILE A 78 7.20 4.87 7.95
N ALA A 79 7.88 3.72 7.88
CA ALA A 79 8.14 3.06 6.60
C ALA A 79 6.84 2.68 5.87
N VAL A 80 5.85 2.14 6.59
CA VAL A 80 4.53 1.79 6.04
C VAL A 80 3.78 3.03 5.54
N GLN A 81 3.79 4.14 6.30
CA GLN A 81 3.13 5.39 5.90
C GLN A 81 3.75 6.02 4.65
N ARG A 82 5.09 5.98 4.52
CA ARG A 82 5.77 6.41 3.28
C ARG A 82 5.31 5.57 2.09
N TYR A 83 5.21 4.26 2.26
CA TYR A 83 4.73 3.35 1.22
C TYR A 83 3.27 3.60 0.83
N ALA A 84 2.40 3.82 1.83
CA ALA A 84 0.99 4.14 1.62
C ALA A 84 0.81 5.46 0.86
N THR A 85 1.58 6.49 1.22
CA THR A 85 1.57 7.78 0.52
C THR A 85 1.97 7.62 -0.94
N ALA A 86 3.06 6.89 -1.19
CA ALA A 86 3.54 6.63 -2.55
C ALA A 86 2.51 5.84 -3.38
N LEU A 87 1.82 4.86 -2.77
CA LEU A 87 0.74 4.13 -3.44
C LEU A 87 -0.44 5.06 -3.77
N LEU A 88 -0.90 5.91 -2.83
CA LEU A 88 -2.00 6.84 -3.08
C LEU A 88 -1.70 7.80 -4.24
N VAL A 89 -0.48 8.32 -4.33
CA VAL A 89 -0.02 9.14 -5.46
C VAL A 89 -0.19 8.40 -6.79
N ARG A 90 0.17 7.11 -6.83
CA ARG A 90 0.06 6.27 -8.02
C ARG A 90 -1.37 5.95 -8.40
N LEU A 91 -2.24 5.65 -7.43
CA LEU A 91 -3.66 5.47 -7.68
C LEU A 91 -4.30 6.75 -8.22
N ARG A 92 -3.93 7.92 -7.68
CA ARG A 92 -4.37 9.22 -8.21
C ARG A 92 -3.94 9.41 -9.67
N ARG A 93 -2.72 9.02 -10.03
CA ARG A 93 -2.22 9.09 -11.41
C ARG A 93 -2.98 8.14 -12.33
N LEU A 94 -3.26 6.92 -11.87
CA LEU A 94 -4.09 5.95 -12.59
C LEU A 94 -5.48 6.52 -12.90
N VAL A 95 -6.14 7.15 -11.92
CA VAL A 95 -7.46 7.81 -12.11
C VAL A 95 -7.39 8.92 -13.16
N ARG A 96 -6.26 9.62 -13.27
CA ARG A 96 -6.06 10.68 -14.27
C ARG A 96 -5.78 10.16 -15.68
N ASN A 97 -5.68 8.84 -15.88
CA ASN A 97 -5.26 8.22 -17.14
C ASN A 97 -3.95 8.84 -17.67
N ASP A 98 -2.99 9.09 -16.78
CA ASP A 98 -1.70 9.67 -17.11
C ASP A 98 -0.67 8.53 -17.30
N PRO A 99 -0.44 8.05 -18.53
CA PRO A 99 0.37 6.86 -18.79
C PRO A 99 1.85 7.05 -18.42
N ASP A 100 2.38 8.26 -18.60
CA ASP A 100 3.78 8.61 -18.27
C ASP A 100 3.98 8.67 -16.75
N ALA A 101 2.92 8.92 -16.00
CA ALA A 101 3.00 8.99 -14.54
C ALA A 101 3.17 7.62 -13.85
N LEU A 102 3.15 6.51 -14.59
CA LEU A 102 3.52 5.17 -14.11
C LEU A 102 4.99 4.83 -14.39
N GLU A 103 5.78 5.74 -14.97
CA GLU A 103 7.25 5.59 -15.06
C GLU A 103 7.90 5.63 -13.67
N GLY A 104 8.96 4.84 -13.47
CA GLY A 104 9.67 4.72 -12.18
C GLY A 104 8.98 3.85 -11.12
N LEU A 105 8.06 2.95 -11.52
CA LEU A 105 7.47 1.96 -10.60
C LEU A 105 8.43 0.85 -10.18
N ASP A 106 9.48 0.64 -10.97
CA ASP A 106 10.42 -0.48 -10.86
C ASP A 106 11.56 -0.17 -9.87
N ASP A 107 11.92 1.10 -9.69
CA ASP A 107 13.05 1.54 -8.83
C ASP A 107 12.74 1.53 -7.32
N ASP A 108 11.47 1.44 -6.93
CA ASP A 108 11.04 1.43 -5.52
C ASP A 108 10.93 -0.02 -4.96
N GLU A 109 11.62 -1.02 -5.51
CA GLU A 109 11.56 -2.42 -5.02
C GLU A 109 12.43 -2.73 -3.79
N ASP A 110 13.38 -1.85 -3.43
CA ASP A 110 14.24 -2.02 -2.24
C ASP A 110 13.59 -1.56 -0.92
#